data_AF-A0A7W0W8C2-F1
#
_entry.id   AF-A0A7W0W8C2-F1
#
_cell.length_a   1.000
_cell.length_b   1.000
_cell.length_c   1.000
_cell.angle_alpha   90.00
_cell.angle_beta   90.00
_cell.angle_gamma   90.00
#
_symmetry.space_group_name_H-M   'P 1'
#
loop_
_entity.id
_entity.type
_entity.pdbx_description
1 polymer ?
#
loop_
_entity_poly.entity_id
_entity_poly.type
_entity_poly.pdbx_seq_one_letter_code
_entity_poly.pdbx_strand_id
1 'polypeptide(L)'
;MRIWRIILIITLGTVSLTSVLGQTTAQATPPPRLRLHRGTFDLQAPPATAAVAELSRAAPGAYSIIQFRGPITLADRTALEKTGVSILEYLPDYAYLVEGTAVQLSAAASLPHVYGRTALTLADKVAPPLLRAIERG
;
A
#
# COMPACT_ATOMS: atom_id res chain seq x y z
N MET A 1 30.51 75.12 -1.27
CA MET A 1 29.60 75.87 -0.37
C MET A 1 28.18 75.46 -0.76
N ARG A 2 27.26 74.96 0.04
CA ARG A 2 27.02 74.89 1.49
C ARG A 2 26.22 73.57 1.68
N ILE A 3 26.69 72.61 2.47
CA ILE A 3 26.45 72.59 3.91
C ILE A 3 24.91 72.58 4.11
N TRP A 4 24.31 71.39 4.24
CA TRP A 4 23.90 70.87 5.56
C TRP A 4 22.48 71.34 5.87
N ARG A 5 21.75 70.47 6.55
CA ARG A 5 20.52 70.74 7.30
C ARG A 5 19.26 70.49 6.47
N ILE A 6 18.29 69.71 6.90
CA ILE A 6 17.93 69.17 8.23
C ILE A 6 16.70 68.28 7.91
N ILE A 7 16.69 67.00 8.32
CA ILE A 7 15.71 66.47 9.31
C ILE A 7 14.29 66.35 8.71
N LEU A 8 13.78 65.16 8.40
CA LEU A 8 13.16 64.19 9.34
C LEU A 8 11.70 63.99 8.90
N ILE A 9 11.09 62.91 9.41
CA ILE A 9 9.70 62.43 9.27
C ILE A 9 9.64 61.28 8.24
N ILE A 10 9.92 60.03 8.64
CA ILE A 10 9.10 59.15 9.50
C ILE A 10 7.68 58.99 8.94
N THR A 11 7.50 58.00 8.08
CA THR A 11 6.25 57.23 7.88
C THR A 11 6.69 55.90 7.26
N LEU A 12 7.15 54.91 8.04
CA LEU A 12 6.31 53.98 8.79
C LEU A 12 5.22 53.35 7.90
N GLY A 13 5.66 52.44 7.03
CA GLY A 13 4.80 51.61 6.21
C GLY A 13 5.35 50.18 6.19
N THR A 14 5.50 49.58 7.36
CA THR A 14 5.76 48.15 7.51
C THR A 14 4.53 47.39 6.99
N VAL A 15 4.55 47.04 5.70
CA VAL A 15 3.60 46.10 5.12
C VAL A 15 4.00 44.72 5.61
N SER A 16 3.39 44.28 6.71
CA SER A 16 3.46 42.91 7.19
C SER A 16 2.82 42.01 6.14
N LEU A 17 3.65 41.34 5.35
CA LEU A 17 3.26 40.29 4.43
C LEU A 17 2.87 39.06 5.27
N THR A 18 1.59 38.93 5.60
CA THR A 18 1.05 37.75 6.28
C THR A 18 0.99 36.60 5.28
N SER A 19 2.05 35.79 5.27
CA SER A 19 2.06 34.51 4.56
C SER A 19 0.96 33.61 5.15
N VAL A 20 -0.15 33.50 4.43
CA VAL A 20 -1.15 32.45 4.65
C VAL A 20 -0.46 31.13 4.36
N LEU A 21 -0.11 30.41 5.43
CA LEU A 21 0.29 29.01 5.35
C LEU A 21 -0.89 28.22 4.79
N GLY A 22 -0.81 27.87 3.51
CA GLY A 22 -1.69 26.90 2.89
C GLY A 22 -1.55 25.58 3.63
N GLN A 23 -2.50 25.30 4.52
CA GLN A 23 -2.68 23.97 5.07
C GLN A 23 -3.26 23.11 3.95
N THR A 24 -2.38 22.49 3.17
CA THR A 24 -2.76 21.38 2.31
C THR A 24 -3.21 20.27 3.26
N THR A 25 -4.52 20.15 3.47
CA THR A 25 -5.08 18.96 4.09
C THR A 25 -4.71 17.81 3.16
N ALA A 26 -3.73 17.00 3.57
CA ALA A 26 -3.42 15.75 2.88
C ALA A 26 -4.72 14.95 2.86
N GLN A 27 -5.40 14.91 1.72
CA GLN A 27 -6.56 14.06 1.52
C GLN A 27 -6.08 12.63 1.79
N ALA A 28 -6.55 12.04 2.87
CA ALA A 28 -6.20 10.68 3.23
C ALA A 28 -6.75 9.76 2.13
N THR A 29 -5.87 9.28 1.24
CA THR A 29 -6.23 8.28 0.25
C THR A 29 -6.77 7.06 0.99
N PRO A 30 -7.98 6.58 0.68
CA PRO A 30 -8.54 5.40 1.33
C PRO A 30 -7.59 4.20 1.15
N PRO A 31 -7.47 3.33 2.16
CA PRO A 31 -6.56 2.19 2.10
C PRO A 31 -6.87 1.29 0.89
N PRO A 32 -5.85 0.80 0.17
CA PRO A 32 -6.06 -0.12 -0.94
C PRO A 32 -6.68 -1.42 -0.42
N ARG A 33 -7.69 -1.92 -1.12
CA ARG A 33 -8.36 -3.18 -0.80
C ARG A 33 -7.92 -4.25 -1.78
N LEU A 34 -7.67 -5.46 -1.29
CA LEU A 34 -7.37 -6.62 -2.11
C LEU A 34 -8.63 -7.47 -2.33
N ARG A 35 -9.05 -7.67 -3.58
CA ARG A 35 -10.21 -8.49 -3.92
C ARG A 35 -9.78 -9.86 -4.44
N LEU A 36 -10.13 -10.90 -3.69
CA LEU A 36 -9.90 -12.31 -4.03
C LEU A 36 -11.25 -13.04 -4.06
N HIS A 37 -11.30 -14.28 -4.56
CA HIS A 37 -12.57 -15.01 -4.64
C HIS A 37 -13.23 -15.23 -3.28
N ARG A 38 -12.44 -15.42 -2.22
CA ARG A 38 -12.96 -15.57 -0.85
C ARG A 38 -13.44 -14.27 -0.21
N GLY A 39 -13.15 -13.10 -0.79
CA GLY A 39 -13.60 -11.83 -0.22
C GLY A 39 -12.71 -10.63 -0.53
N THR A 40 -13.02 -9.53 0.14
CA THR A 40 -12.25 -8.28 0.07
C THR A 40 -11.53 -8.03 1.38
N PHE A 41 -10.24 -7.71 1.31
CA PHE A 41 -9.37 -7.58 2.47
C PHE A 41 -8.69 -6.22 2.49
N ASP A 42 -8.52 -5.69 3.70
CA ASP A 42 -7.51 -4.68 4.00
C ASP A 42 -6.35 -5.43 4.68
N LEU A 43 -5.15 -5.39 4.07
CA LEU A 43 -3.99 -6.15 4.55
C LEU A 43 -3.32 -5.52 5.79
N GLN A 44 -3.72 -4.32 6.19
CA GLN A 44 -3.29 -3.66 7.42
C GLN A 44 -4.36 -3.73 8.52
N ALA A 45 -5.59 -4.12 8.18
CA ALA A 45 -6.63 -4.38 9.17
C ALA A 45 -6.34 -5.68 9.95
N PRO A 46 -6.71 -5.75 11.25
CA PRO A 46 -6.59 -6.98 12.01
C PRO A 46 -7.42 -8.10 11.34
N PRO A 47 -6.91 -9.35 11.33
CA PRO A 47 -7.60 -10.45 10.69
C PRO A 47 -8.97 -10.65 11.33
N ALA A 48 -10.03 -10.59 10.52
CA ALA A 48 -11.35 -10.96 10.97
C ALA A 48 -11.35 -12.45 11.34
N THR A 49 -11.90 -12.80 12.51
CA THR A 49 -12.03 -14.17 12.99
C THR A 49 -13.02 -14.94 12.12
N ALA A 50 -12.59 -15.43 10.96
CA ALA A 50 -13.39 -16.30 10.11
C ALA A 50 -13.32 -17.74 10.63
N ALA A 51 -14.46 -18.43 10.66
CA ALA A 51 -14.52 -19.86 10.95
C ALA A 51 -13.57 -20.60 9.98
N VAL A 52 -12.63 -21.37 10.54
CA VAL A 52 -11.52 -21.94 9.79
C VAL A 52 -12.01 -23.12 8.94
N ALA A 53 -12.48 -22.83 7.73
CA ALA A 53 -12.57 -23.84 6.69
C ALA A 53 -11.15 -24.31 6.30
N GLU A 54 -10.94 -25.60 6.03
CA GLU A 54 -9.64 -26.15 5.62
C GLU A 54 -9.02 -25.39 4.43
N LEU A 55 -9.87 -24.88 3.53
CA LEU A 55 -9.47 -24.09 2.36
C LEU A 55 -8.89 -22.70 2.69
N SER A 56 -9.11 -22.21 3.91
CA SER A 56 -8.57 -20.94 4.41
C SER A 56 -7.15 -21.07 4.97
N ARG A 57 -6.62 -22.30 5.05
CA ARG A 57 -5.20 -22.52 5.36
C ARG A 57 -4.32 -22.04 4.20
N ALA A 58 -3.09 -21.63 4.53
CA ALA A 58 -2.10 -21.31 3.53
C ALA A 58 -1.94 -22.49 2.57
N ALA A 59 -1.97 -22.20 1.27
CA ALA A 59 -1.77 -23.19 0.24
C ALA A 59 -0.40 -23.86 0.44
N PRO A 60 -0.27 -25.17 0.19
CA PRO A 60 1.02 -25.84 0.23
C PRO A 60 1.96 -25.20 -0.79
N GLY A 61 3.14 -24.77 -0.32
CA GLY A 61 4.11 -24.01 -1.10
C GLY A 61 4.44 -22.65 -0.48
N ALA A 62 5.48 -22.01 -1.01
CA ALA A 62 5.97 -20.74 -0.47
C ALA A 62 5.38 -19.54 -1.25
N TYR A 63 4.05 -19.56 -1.41
CA TYR A 63 3.28 -18.58 -2.19
C TYR A 63 2.78 -17.43 -1.32
N SER A 64 2.88 -16.20 -1.81
CA SER A 64 2.34 -15.02 -1.15
C SER A 64 1.83 -14.00 -2.14
N ILE A 65 0.86 -13.22 -1.70
CA ILE A 65 0.37 -12.06 -2.42
C ILE A 65 1.03 -10.82 -1.82
N ILE A 66 1.69 -10.02 -2.65
CA ILE A 66 2.30 -8.74 -2.30
C ILE A 66 1.46 -7.64 -2.93
N GLN A 67 0.84 -6.80 -2.10
CA GLN A 67 0.04 -5.66 -2.56
C GLN A 67 0.85 -4.38 -2.41
N PHE A 68 0.78 -3.50 -3.41
CA PHE A 68 1.39 -2.18 -3.41
C PHE A 68 0.38 -1.10 -3.04
N ARG A 69 0.87 0.06 -2.59
CA ARG A 69 0.04 1.20 -2.18
C ARG A 69 -0.72 1.86 -3.34
N GLY A 70 -0.30 1.62 -4.57
CA GLY A 70 -0.84 2.23 -5.77
C GLY A 70 -0.32 1.53 -7.04
N PRO A 71 -0.53 2.13 -8.23
CA PRO A 71 -0.09 1.58 -9.50
C PRO A 71 1.37 1.12 -9.45
N ILE A 72 1.59 -0.14 -9.81
CA ILE A 72 2.91 -0.75 -9.78
C ILE A 72 3.76 -0.18 -10.91
N THR A 73 4.90 0.44 -10.56
CA THR A 73 5.86 0.93 -11.54
C THR A 73 6.86 -0.15 -11.95
N LEU A 74 7.61 0.09 -13.03
CA LEU A 74 8.72 -0.78 -13.42
C LEU A 74 9.79 -0.86 -12.30
N ALA A 75 10.05 0.25 -11.62
CA ALA A 75 11.00 0.30 -10.51
C ALA A 75 10.54 -0.60 -9.34
N ASP A 76 9.24 -0.61 -9.03
CA ASP A 76 8.66 -1.48 -8.00
C ASP A 76 8.81 -2.96 -8.37
N ARG A 77 8.50 -3.31 -9.63
CA ARG A 77 8.66 -4.68 -10.14
C ARG A 77 10.11 -5.14 -10.06
N THR A 78 11.06 -4.31 -10.50
CA THR A 78 12.48 -4.62 -10.41
C THR A 78 12.97 -4.71 -8.96
N ALA A 79 12.48 -3.85 -8.06
CA ALA A 79 12.80 -3.93 -6.64
C ALA A 79 12.29 -5.23 -6.02
N LEU A 80 11.09 -5.67 -6.40
CA LEU A 80 10.52 -6.94 -5.98
C LEU A 80 11.37 -8.13 -6.47
N GLU A 81 11.73 -8.18 -7.75
CA GLU A 81 12.58 -9.24 -8.32
C GLU A 81 13.96 -9.30 -7.63
N LYS A 82 14.54 -8.15 -7.26
CA LYS A 82 15.82 -8.08 -6.53
C LYS A 82 15.78 -8.71 -5.14
N THR A 83 14.59 -8.91 -4.55
CA THR A 83 14.45 -9.64 -3.28
C THR A 83 14.65 -11.15 -3.44
N GLY A 84 14.70 -11.65 -4.68
CA GLY A 84 14.87 -13.07 -5.01
C GLY A 84 13.55 -13.85 -5.08
N VAL A 85 12.40 -13.19 -4.93
CA VAL A 85 11.10 -13.82 -5.19
C VAL A 85 10.86 -13.96 -6.70
N SER A 86 10.16 -15.02 -7.09
CA SER A 86 9.67 -15.20 -8.45
C SER A 86 8.27 -14.62 -8.58
N ILE A 87 8.07 -13.68 -9.52
CA ILE A 87 6.74 -13.13 -9.82
C ILE A 87 6.02 -14.11 -10.75
N LEU A 88 4.89 -14.64 -10.29
CA LEU A 88 4.14 -15.65 -11.04
C LEU A 88 2.99 -15.03 -11.85
N GLU A 89 2.24 -14.12 -11.23
CA GLU A 89 1.01 -13.58 -11.81
C GLU A 89 0.73 -12.17 -11.27
N TYR A 90 0.24 -11.28 -12.14
CA TYR A 90 -0.34 -10.02 -11.71
C TYR A 90 -1.78 -10.23 -11.27
N LEU A 91 -2.13 -9.70 -10.09
CA LEU A 91 -3.48 -9.67 -9.57
C LEU A 91 -4.02 -8.23 -9.65
N PRO A 92 -5.36 -8.06 -9.77
CA PRO A 92 -6.00 -6.76 -9.59
C PRO A 92 -5.62 -6.09 -8.26
N ASP A 93 -5.96 -4.81 -8.15
CA ASP A 93 -5.72 -4.01 -6.93
C ASP A 93 -4.23 -3.89 -6.56
N TYR A 94 -3.38 -3.74 -7.59
CA TYR A 94 -1.95 -3.50 -7.47
C TYR A 94 -1.20 -4.60 -6.71
N ALA A 95 -1.50 -5.85 -7.04
CA ALA A 95 -0.88 -6.98 -6.36
C ALA A 95 -0.16 -7.94 -7.31
N TYR A 96 0.82 -8.66 -6.78
CA TYR A 96 1.45 -9.80 -7.45
C TYR A 96 1.31 -11.05 -6.59
N LEU A 97 1.04 -12.17 -7.25
CA LEU A 97 1.31 -13.49 -6.68
C LEU A 97 2.78 -13.82 -6.92
N VAL A 98 3.49 -14.12 -5.84
CA VAL A 98 4.91 -14.45 -5.85
C VAL A 98 5.18 -15.78 -5.16
N GLU A 99 6.32 -16.36 -5.47
CA GLU A 99 6.89 -17.53 -4.80
C GLU A 99 8.30 -17.20 -4.29
N GLY A 100 8.62 -17.65 -3.07
CA GLY A 100 9.98 -17.50 -2.54
C GLY A 100 10.10 -18.01 -1.11
N THR A 101 11.32 -18.12 -0.61
CA THR A 101 11.59 -18.50 0.78
C THR A 101 11.06 -17.46 1.78
N ALA A 102 10.89 -17.85 3.05
CA ALA A 102 10.43 -16.94 4.10
C ALA A 102 11.29 -15.66 4.24
N VAL A 103 12.60 -15.77 4.00
CA VAL A 103 13.53 -14.62 4.02
C VAL A 103 13.24 -13.68 2.86
N GLN A 104 13.13 -14.20 1.64
CA GLN A 104 12.85 -13.41 0.44
C GLN A 104 11.47 -12.74 0.52
N LEU A 105 10.45 -13.47 0.98
CA LEU A 105 9.10 -12.95 1.19
C LEU A 105 9.05 -11.87 2.26
N SER A 106 9.93 -11.92 3.27
CA SER A 106 10.00 -10.89 4.31
C SER A 106 10.71 -9.65 3.79
N ALA A 107 11.79 -9.81 3.01
CA ALA A 107 12.43 -8.70 2.31
C ALA A 107 11.47 -7.99 1.33
N ALA A 108 10.69 -8.75 0.57
CA ALA A 108 9.66 -8.22 -0.31
C ALA A 108 8.61 -7.38 0.45
N ALA A 109 8.15 -7.87 1.60
CA ALA A 109 7.17 -7.17 2.43
C ALA A 109 7.69 -5.86 3.04
N SER A 110 9.01 -5.71 3.15
CA SER A 110 9.66 -4.50 3.70
C SER A 110 9.98 -3.42 2.64
N LEU A 111 9.63 -3.63 1.37
CA LEU A 111 9.84 -2.63 0.33
C LEU A 111 8.99 -1.36 0.58
N PRO A 112 9.50 -0.14 0.31
CA PRO A 112 8.83 1.11 0.71
C PRO A 112 7.40 1.29 0.17
N HIS A 113 7.13 0.81 -1.05
CA HIS A 113 5.83 0.97 -1.71
C HIS A 113 4.87 -0.20 -1.49
N VAL A 114 5.31 -1.23 -0.76
CA VAL A 114 4.45 -2.35 -0.41
C VAL A 114 3.48 -1.91 0.68
N TYR A 115 2.21 -2.21 0.43
CA TYR A 115 1.12 -2.00 1.36
C TYR A 115 1.00 -3.16 2.33
N GLY A 116 1.14 -4.41 1.86
CA GLY A 116 1.05 -5.57 2.73
C GLY A 116 1.37 -6.88 2.02
N ARG A 117 1.48 -7.93 2.84
CA ARG A 117 1.67 -9.32 2.39
C ARG A 117 0.60 -10.21 3.02
N THR A 118 0.05 -11.13 2.24
CA THR A 118 -0.76 -12.23 2.78
C THR A 118 -0.39 -13.56 2.12
N ALA A 119 -0.58 -14.66 2.83
CA ALA A 119 -0.39 -15.99 2.26
C ALA A 119 -1.50 -16.28 1.24
N LEU A 120 -1.14 -16.93 0.14
CA LEU A 120 -2.16 -17.48 -0.75
C LEU A 120 -2.85 -18.64 -0.05
N THR A 121 -4.18 -18.66 -0.05
CA THR A 121 -5.01 -19.78 0.43
C THR A 121 -5.67 -20.48 -0.74
N LEU A 122 -6.11 -21.72 -0.57
CA LEU A 122 -6.83 -22.42 -1.63
C LEU A 122 -8.19 -21.75 -1.91
N ALA A 123 -8.84 -21.21 -0.89
CA ALA A 123 -10.08 -20.43 -1.02
C ALA A 123 -9.95 -19.22 -1.95
N ASP A 124 -8.74 -18.68 -2.15
CA ASP A 124 -8.50 -17.56 -3.08
C ASP A 124 -8.67 -17.94 -4.56
N LYS A 125 -8.48 -19.22 -4.91
CA LYS A 125 -8.58 -19.72 -6.30
C LYS A 125 -9.90 -20.43 -6.59
N VAL A 126 -10.63 -20.89 -5.57
CA VAL A 126 -11.92 -21.56 -5.76
C VAL A 126 -12.98 -20.53 -6.17
N ALA A 127 -13.77 -20.86 -7.21
CA ALA A 127 -14.84 -19.97 -7.65
C ALA A 127 -15.90 -19.77 -6.53
N PRO A 128 -16.47 -18.56 -6.36
CA PRO A 128 -17.39 -18.29 -5.26
C PRO A 128 -18.60 -19.24 -5.13
N PRO A 129 -19.25 -19.71 -6.23
CA PRO A 129 -20.33 -20.69 -6.13
C PRO A 129 -19.86 -22.04 -5.56
N LEU A 130 -18.64 -22.47 -5.88
CA LEU A 130 -18.06 -23.72 -5.36
C LEU A 130 -17.69 -23.58 -3.88
N LEU A 131 -17.14 -22.43 -3.48
CA LEU A 131 -16.83 -22.17 -2.07
C LEU A 131 -18.10 -22.28 -1.20
N ARG A 132 -19.21 -21.66 -1.64
CA ARG A 132 -20.52 -21.77 -0.95
C ARG A 132 -21.12 -23.18 -0.99
N ALA A 133 -20.78 -23.99 -1.99
CA ALA A 133 -21.23 -25.38 -2.03
C ALA A 133 -20.49 -26.19 -0.96
N ILE A 134 -19.16 -26.06 -0.90
CA ILE A 134 -18.31 -26.75 0.09
C ILE A 134 -18.68 -26.36 1.53
N GLU A 135 -19.01 -25.09 1.78
CA GLU A 135 -19.46 -24.62 3.09
C GLU A 135 -20.81 -25.21 3.54
N ARG A 136 -21.63 -25.73 2.62
CA ARG A 136 -22.96 -26.29 2.91
C ARG A 136 -22.99 -27.81 3.03
N GLY A 137 -21.91 -28.52 2.70
CA GLY A 137 -21.83 -29.99 2.66
C GLY A 137 -22.49 -30.60 1.43
#